data_AF-A0A8J3EVM9-F1
#
_entry.id   AF-A0A8J3EVM9-F1
#
_cell.length_a   1.000
_cell.length_b   1.000
_cell.length_c   1.000
_cell.angle_alpha   90.00
_cell.angle_beta   90.00
_cell.angle_gamma   90.00
#
_symmetry.space_group_name_H-M   'P 1'
#
loop_
_entity.id
_entity.type
_entity.pdbx_description
1 polymer ?
#
loop_
_entity_poly.entity_id
_entity_poly.type
_entity_poly.pdbx_seq_one_letter_code
_entity_poly.pdbx_strand_id
1 'polypeptide(L)'
;MKKINKVIISFIIFFQLVLLTSCSNIPYEPKIKMDIIVRELTKNEYSAVGTMGLSNPSIHDFKKIVFDFEMKNSNQITYRNVNIPEHTIWKYRINSINGERYWFGNYYKMGDSSTYHREIVYYSKGVSEEQIRKAFEDTFIRISYQTEHGESRTLEYSIGNSIEFK
;
A
#
# COMPACT_ATOMS: atom_id res chain seq x y z
N MET A 1 62.63 2.96 -28.58
CA MET A 1 61.20 2.67 -28.90
C MET A 1 60.47 1.77 -27.89
N LYS A 2 61.08 0.78 -27.22
CA LYS A 2 60.37 -0.14 -26.29
C LYS A 2 59.76 0.50 -25.02
N LYS A 3 60.27 1.64 -24.52
CA LYS A 3 59.78 2.29 -23.28
C LYS A 3 58.45 3.05 -23.47
N ILE A 4 58.22 3.64 -24.64
CA ILE A 4 57.01 4.43 -24.94
C ILE A 4 55.78 3.50 -24.97
N ASN A 5 55.93 2.28 -25.49
CA ASN A 5 54.86 1.28 -25.51
C ASN A 5 54.41 0.86 -24.11
N LYS A 6 55.33 0.77 -23.13
CA LYS A 6 54.96 0.43 -21.73
C LYS A 6 54.16 1.55 -21.05
N VAL A 7 54.49 2.82 -21.32
CA VAL A 7 53.78 3.97 -20.75
C VAL A 7 52.37 4.10 -21.33
N ILE A 8 52.22 3.91 -22.65
CA ILE A 8 50.92 3.94 -23.33
C ILE A 8 50.03 2.78 -22.85
N ILE A 9 50.59 1.56 -22.73
CA ILE A 9 49.85 0.41 -22.20
C ILE A 9 49.43 0.66 -20.75
N SER A 10 50.31 1.24 -19.92
CA SER A 10 50.00 1.60 -18.53
C SER A 10 48.87 2.65 -18.44
N PHE A 11 48.84 3.61 -19.35
CA PHE A 11 47.82 4.65 -19.39
C PHE A 11 46.46 4.10 -19.85
N ILE A 12 46.44 3.17 -20.80
CA ILE A 12 45.21 2.49 -21.26
C ILE A 12 44.61 1.63 -20.14
N ILE A 13 45.45 0.89 -19.40
CA ILE A 13 44.98 0.08 -18.25
C ILE A 13 44.40 0.98 -17.16
N PHE A 14 45.04 2.11 -16.87
CA PHE A 14 44.54 3.08 -15.89
C PHE A 14 43.22 3.72 -16.32
N PHE A 15 43.07 4.04 -17.61
CA PHE A 15 41.82 4.60 -18.15
C PHE A 15 40.66 3.59 -18.10
N GLN A 16 40.93 2.29 -18.30
CA GLN A 16 39.92 1.23 -18.13
C GLN A 16 39.51 1.02 -16.66
N LEU A 17 40.42 1.25 -15.70
CA LEU A 17 40.12 1.18 -14.27
C LEU A 17 39.22 2.34 -13.79
N VAL A 18 39.32 3.52 -14.41
CA VAL A 18 38.48 4.69 -14.08
C VAL A 18 37.05 4.55 -14.62
N LEU A 19 36.82 3.75 -15.67
CA LEU A 19 35.49 3.52 -16.24
C LEU A 19 34.64 2.47 -15.49
N LEU A 20 35.20 1.79 -14.47
CA LEU A 20 34.48 0.81 -13.66
C LEU A 20 33.81 1.38 -12.41
N THR A 21 33.85 2.69 -12.18
CA THR A 21 33.06 3.36 -11.14
C THR A 21 31.61 3.60 -11.60
N SER A 22 30.98 2.57 -12.14
CA SER A 22 29.57 2.60 -12.54
C SER A 22 28.69 2.46 -11.30
N CYS A 23 27.95 3.54 -11.01
CA CYS A 23 26.74 3.65 -10.20
C CYS A 23 26.69 2.85 -8.90
N SER A 24 26.96 3.54 -7.78
CA SER A 24 26.31 3.21 -6.52
C SER A 24 24.79 3.21 -6.73
N ASN A 25 24.15 2.04 -6.61
CA ASN A 25 22.70 1.87 -6.69
C ASN A 25 22.03 2.53 -5.48
N ILE A 26 21.87 3.85 -5.52
CA ILE A 26 20.95 4.54 -4.62
C ILE A 26 19.54 4.20 -5.12
N PRO A 27 18.65 3.67 -4.27
CA PRO A 27 17.32 3.32 -4.71
C PRO A 27 16.55 4.59 -5.10
N TYR A 28 16.33 4.74 -6.40
CA TYR A 28 15.48 5.80 -6.98
C TYR A 28 14.01 5.67 -6.55
N GLU A 29 13.62 4.52 -6.00
CA GLU A 29 12.24 4.21 -5.67
C GLU A 29 11.94 4.36 -4.17
N PRO A 30 10.73 4.84 -3.81
CA PRO A 30 10.27 4.86 -2.44
C PRO A 30 10.09 3.44 -1.90
N LYS A 31 10.35 3.23 -0.62
CA LYS A 31 9.98 1.98 0.06
C LYS A 31 8.53 2.08 0.48
N ILE A 32 7.67 1.28 -0.14
CA ILE A 32 6.24 1.20 0.17
C ILE A 32 5.98 -0.10 0.93
N LYS A 33 5.24 0.00 2.04
CA LYS A 33 4.62 -1.12 2.73
C LYS A 33 3.13 -0.90 2.72
N MET A 34 2.38 -1.94 2.38
CA MET A 34 0.94 -1.87 2.22
C MET A 34 0.35 -3.22 2.61
N ASP A 35 -0.48 -3.24 3.63
CA ASP A 35 -1.13 -4.44 4.14
C ASP A 35 -2.64 -4.17 4.22
N ILE A 36 -3.45 -4.99 3.55
CA ILE A 36 -4.92 -4.92 3.63
C ILE A 36 -5.42 -6.28 4.10
N ILE A 37 -5.86 -6.37 5.34
CA ILE A 37 -6.21 -7.65 5.98
C ILE A 37 -7.68 -7.64 6.36
N VAL A 38 -8.40 -8.69 5.97
CA VAL A 38 -9.73 -9.02 6.47
C VAL A 38 -9.57 -10.15 7.50
N ARG A 39 -10.02 -9.94 8.73
CA ARG A 39 -9.92 -10.92 9.81
C ARG A 39 -11.15 -10.95 10.70
N GLU A 40 -11.27 -12.01 11.50
CA GLU A 40 -12.23 -12.07 12.61
C GLU A 40 -11.97 -10.95 13.64
N LEU A 41 -13.03 -10.57 14.35
CA LEU A 41 -12.91 -9.67 15.50
C LEU A 41 -12.36 -10.44 16.70
N THR A 42 -11.57 -9.75 17.52
CA THR A 42 -11.29 -10.22 18.88
C THR A 42 -12.51 -10.02 19.78
N LYS A 43 -12.57 -10.74 20.91
CA LYS A 43 -13.66 -10.57 21.90
C LYS A 43 -13.81 -9.12 22.38
N ASN A 44 -12.69 -8.41 22.53
CA ASN A 44 -12.67 -7.01 22.96
C ASN A 44 -13.14 -6.06 21.86
N GLU A 45 -12.85 -6.34 20.58
CA GLU A 45 -13.40 -5.55 19.47
C GLU A 45 -14.91 -5.79 19.34
N TYR A 46 -15.36 -7.02 19.54
CA TYR A 46 -16.78 -7.37 19.47
C TYR A 46 -17.62 -6.72 20.59
N SER A 47 -17.06 -6.51 21.79
CA SER A 47 -17.80 -5.85 22.86
C SER A 47 -18.17 -4.39 22.55
N ALA A 48 -17.47 -3.76 21.60
CA ALA A 48 -17.79 -2.42 21.09
C ALA A 48 -18.82 -2.44 19.94
N VAL A 49 -19.18 -3.62 19.41
CA VAL A 49 -20.17 -3.76 18.35
C VAL A 49 -21.56 -3.60 18.96
N GLY A 50 -22.22 -2.48 18.69
CA GLY A 50 -23.65 -2.34 18.97
C GLY A 50 -24.42 -3.30 18.05
N THR A 51 -25.25 -4.18 18.59
CA THR A 51 -25.93 -5.23 17.80
C THR A 51 -27.45 -5.07 17.74
N MET A 52 -27.95 -3.92 18.17
CA MET A 52 -29.37 -3.60 18.17
C MET A 52 -29.96 -3.74 16.76
N GLY A 53 -31.09 -4.43 16.65
CA GLY A 53 -31.77 -4.70 15.37
C GLY A 53 -31.35 -6.00 14.66
N LEU A 54 -30.35 -6.72 15.18
CA LEU A 54 -29.97 -8.04 14.66
C LEU A 54 -30.58 -9.17 15.49
N SER A 55 -31.05 -10.23 14.83
CA SER A 55 -31.55 -11.43 15.49
C SER A 55 -30.38 -12.36 15.83
N ASN A 56 -30.15 -12.61 17.12
CA ASN A 56 -29.11 -13.49 17.67
C ASN A 56 -27.72 -13.32 17.00
N PRO A 57 -27.13 -12.10 17.05
CA PRO A 57 -25.85 -11.82 16.44
C PRO A 57 -24.70 -12.50 17.19
N SER A 58 -23.75 -13.03 16.42
CA SER A 58 -22.53 -13.66 16.92
C SER A 58 -21.30 -12.88 16.46
N ILE A 59 -20.17 -13.07 17.15
CA ILE A 59 -18.88 -12.46 16.77
C ILE A 59 -18.46 -12.82 15.34
N HIS A 60 -18.80 -14.03 14.87
CA HIS A 60 -18.49 -14.53 13.54
C HIS A 60 -19.36 -13.93 12.43
N ASP A 61 -20.42 -13.22 12.79
CA ASP A 61 -21.24 -12.48 11.83
C ASP A 61 -20.59 -11.14 11.44
N PHE A 62 -19.45 -10.79 12.03
CA PHE A 62 -18.69 -9.57 11.76
C PHE A 62 -17.26 -9.88 11.37
N LYS A 63 -16.69 -9.07 10.49
CA LYS A 63 -15.24 -9.06 10.20
C LYS A 63 -14.70 -7.65 10.25
N LYS A 64 -13.38 -7.57 10.43
CA LYS A 64 -12.63 -6.31 10.47
C LYS A 64 -11.69 -6.26 9.27
N ILE A 65 -11.78 -5.17 8.50
CA ILE A 65 -10.77 -4.76 7.53
C ILE A 65 -9.77 -3.88 8.28
N VAL A 66 -8.49 -4.20 8.17
CA VAL A 66 -7.38 -3.37 8.63
C VAL A 66 -6.52 -3.04 7.42
N PHE A 67 -6.33 -1.76 7.15
CA PHE A 67 -5.49 -1.26 6.09
C PHE A 67 -4.37 -0.41 6.68
N ASP A 68 -3.14 -0.88 6.53
CA ASP A 68 -1.92 -0.19 6.89
C ASP A 68 -1.14 0.20 5.64
N PHE A 69 -0.67 1.45 5.60
CA PHE A 69 0.18 1.96 4.54
C PHE A 69 1.30 2.81 5.11
N GLU A 70 2.51 2.53 4.66
CA GLU A 70 3.71 3.29 4.99
C GLU A 70 4.55 3.53 3.73
N MET A 71 4.91 4.77 3.47
CA MET A 71 5.83 5.17 2.40
C MET A 71 7.02 5.92 3.00
N LYS A 72 8.20 5.31 2.88
CA LYS A 72 9.48 5.94 3.23
C LYS A 72 10.14 6.48 1.96
N ASN A 73 10.42 7.78 1.95
CA ASN A 73 11.08 8.43 0.84
C ASN A 73 12.54 7.95 0.73
N SER A 74 13.04 7.86 -0.50
CA SER A 74 14.47 7.93 -0.75
C SER A 74 14.89 9.40 -0.78
N ASN A 75 16.19 9.67 -0.58
CA ASN A 75 16.72 11.03 -0.61
C ASN A 75 16.61 11.70 -1.99
N GLN A 76 16.27 10.93 -3.04
CA GLN A 76 16.22 11.39 -4.42
C GLN A 76 14.79 11.71 -4.89
N ILE A 77 13.78 11.65 -4.00
CA ILE A 77 12.39 11.98 -4.34
C ILE A 77 12.14 13.46 -4.09
N THR A 78 11.85 14.20 -5.16
CA THR A 78 11.55 15.64 -5.11
C THR A 78 10.05 15.91 -4.94
N TYR A 79 9.21 15.00 -5.44
CA TYR A 79 7.76 15.11 -5.36
C TYR A 79 7.13 13.74 -5.12
N ARG A 80 6.05 13.73 -4.34
CA ARG A 80 5.21 12.56 -4.15
C ARG A 80 3.75 12.96 -3.95
N ASN A 81 2.85 12.10 -4.39
CA ASN A 81 1.44 12.16 -4.09
C ASN A 81 0.92 10.74 -3.83
N VAL A 82 0.26 10.56 -2.69
CA VAL A 82 -0.40 9.31 -2.32
C VAL A 82 -1.90 9.57 -2.26
N ASN A 83 -2.64 8.96 -3.18
CA ASN A 83 -4.09 9.00 -3.23
C ASN A 83 -4.64 7.68 -2.71
N ILE A 84 -5.16 7.72 -1.48
CA ILE A 84 -5.87 6.62 -0.84
C ILE A 84 -7.36 6.95 -0.87
N PRO A 85 -8.24 6.00 -1.23
CA PRO A 85 -9.67 6.24 -1.27
C PRO A 85 -10.24 6.76 0.05
N GLU A 86 -11.08 7.80 -0.08
CA GLU A 86 -11.77 8.45 1.02
C GLU A 86 -12.71 7.50 1.77
N HIS A 87 -13.04 7.84 3.02
CA HIS A 87 -13.88 7.00 3.88
C HIS A 87 -15.22 6.61 3.23
N THR A 88 -15.84 7.56 2.52
CA THR A 88 -17.12 7.35 1.83
C THR A 88 -17.04 6.25 0.78
N ILE A 89 -15.91 6.10 0.09
CA ILE A 89 -15.70 5.04 -0.90
C ILE A 89 -15.66 3.67 -0.24
N TRP A 90 -14.92 3.51 0.86
CA TRP A 90 -14.87 2.25 1.60
C TRP A 90 -16.25 1.82 2.10
N LYS A 91 -16.99 2.76 2.71
CA LYS A 91 -18.37 2.51 3.15
C LYS A 91 -19.27 2.11 1.99
N TYR A 92 -19.18 2.83 0.88
CA TYR A 92 -19.96 2.55 -0.32
C TYR A 92 -19.66 1.15 -0.88
N ARG A 93 -18.39 0.77 -1.01
CA ARG A 93 -18.01 -0.56 -1.53
C ARG A 93 -18.54 -1.69 -0.65
N ILE A 94 -18.39 -1.60 0.66
CA ILE A 94 -18.93 -2.60 1.60
C ILE A 94 -20.45 -2.71 1.47
N ASN A 95 -21.15 -1.58 1.38
CA ASN A 95 -22.61 -1.56 1.26
C ASN A 95 -23.11 -2.04 -0.12
N SER A 96 -22.25 -2.01 -1.15
CA SER A 96 -22.62 -2.41 -2.50
C SER A 96 -22.79 -3.93 -2.70
N ILE A 97 -22.34 -4.75 -1.74
CA ILE A 97 -22.35 -6.22 -1.87
C ILE A 97 -23.79 -6.76 -1.97
N ASN A 98 -24.66 -6.37 -1.04
CA ASN A 98 -26.10 -6.67 -1.04
C ASN A 98 -26.86 -5.91 0.08
N GLY A 99 -26.47 -4.66 0.38
CA GLY A 99 -27.16 -3.80 1.34
C GLY A 99 -26.25 -3.21 2.41
N GLU A 100 -26.84 -2.53 3.39
CA GLU A 100 -26.10 -1.89 4.48
C GLU A 100 -25.35 -2.91 5.32
N ARG A 101 -24.02 -2.94 5.17
CA ARG A 101 -23.11 -3.86 5.87
C ARG A 101 -22.01 -3.17 6.62
N TYR A 102 -21.66 -1.94 6.23
CA TYR A 102 -20.73 -1.11 6.97
C TYR A 102 -21.31 -0.86 8.37
N TRP A 103 -20.52 -1.16 9.41
CA TRP A 103 -20.94 -0.99 10.79
C TRP A 103 -20.34 0.30 11.36
N PHE A 104 -19.03 0.30 11.58
CA PHE A 104 -18.28 1.46 12.00
C PHE A 104 -16.82 1.32 11.57
N GLY A 105 -16.06 2.38 11.76
CA GLY A 105 -14.66 2.41 11.38
C GLY A 105 -13.99 3.70 11.81
N ASN A 106 -12.67 3.64 11.83
CA ASN A 106 -11.77 4.70 12.22
C ASN A 106 -10.63 4.74 11.23
N TYR A 107 -10.01 5.90 11.09
CA TYR A 107 -8.79 6.03 10.32
C TYR A 107 -7.95 7.15 10.91
N TYR A 108 -6.66 7.08 10.68
CA TYR A 108 -5.76 8.18 10.93
C TYR A 108 -4.75 8.28 9.79
N LYS A 109 -4.23 9.49 9.62
CA LYS A 109 -3.25 9.84 8.60
C LYS A 109 -2.19 10.71 9.25
N MET A 110 -0.92 10.35 9.09
CA MET A 110 0.22 11.10 9.64
C MET A 110 1.17 11.52 8.52
N GLY A 111 1.72 12.73 8.67
CA GLY A 111 2.53 13.40 7.67
C GLY A 111 1.76 13.71 6.38
N ASP A 112 2.49 14.07 5.32
CA ASP A 112 1.96 14.24 3.96
C ASP A 112 1.58 12.89 3.33
N SER A 113 0.72 12.13 3.99
CA SER A 113 0.27 10.79 3.58
C SER A 113 1.35 9.71 3.59
N SER A 114 2.47 9.92 4.31
CA SER A 114 3.52 8.89 4.42
C SER A 114 3.08 7.70 5.27
N THR A 115 2.13 7.91 6.19
CA THR A 115 1.58 6.84 7.02
C THR A 115 0.07 6.97 7.05
N TYR A 116 -0.61 5.86 6.84
CA TYR A 116 -2.05 5.79 6.83
C TYR A 116 -2.51 4.48 7.46
N HIS A 117 -3.54 4.57 8.28
CA HIS A 117 -4.16 3.42 8.89
C HIS A 117 -5.68 3.57 8.86
N ARG A 118 -6.37 2.48 8.53
CA ARG A 118 -7.83 2.41 8.55
C ARG A 118 -8.29 1.08 9.11
N GLU A 119 -9.32 1.15 9.93
CA GLU A 119 -10.04 0.00 10.45
C GLU A 119 -11.52 0.13 10.13
N ILE A 120 -12.13 -0.95 9.66
CA ILE A 120 -13.57 -1.01 9.39
C ILE A 120 -14.12 -2.32 9.90
N VAL A 121 -15.16 -2.25 10.73
CA VAL A 121 -15.99 -3.39 11.08
C VAL A 121 -17.21 -3.41 10.16
N TYR A 122 -17.51 -4.59 9.61
CA TYR A 122 -18.67 -4.81 8.76
C TYR A 122 -19.37 -6.13 9.08
N TYR A 123 -20.66 -6.19 8.78
CA TYR A 123 -21.49 -7.39 8.91
C TYR A 123 -21.20 -8.37 7.77
N SER A 124 -20.46 -9.44 8.07
CA SER A 124 -19.91 -10.40 7.11
C SER A 124 -20.82 -11.60 6.86
N LYS A 125 -21.88 -11.80 7.66
CA LYS A 125 -22.76 -12.95 7.52
C LYS A 125 -23.31 -13.10 6.10
N GLY A 126 -23.10 -14.28 5.52
CA GLY A 126 -23.54 -14.61 4.16
C GLY A 126 -22.75 -13.92 3.05
N VAL A 127 -21.58 -13.36 3.34
CA VAL A 127 -20.68 -12.72 2.36
C VAL A 127 -19.43 -13.59 2.18
N SER A 128 -19.15 -13.96 0.93
CA SER A 128 -17.93 -14.68 0.58
C SER A 128 -16.73 -13.74 0.45
N GLU A 129 -15.52 -14.29 0.56
CA GLU A 129 -14.28 -13.54 0.32
C GLU A 129 -14.23 -12.98 -1.10
N GLU A 130 -14.70 -13.73 -2.09
CA GLU A 130 -14.80 -13.30 -3.49
C GLU A 130 -15.70 -12.07 -3.64
N GLN A 131 -16.84 -12.02 -2.95
CA GLN A 131 -17.72 -10.85 -2.97
C GLN A 131 -17.04 -9.60 -2.39
N ILE A 132 -16.24 -9.78 -1.33
CA ILE A 132 -15.43 -8.68 -0.76
C ILE A 132 -14.37 -8.22 -1.76
N ARG A 133 -13.62 -9.14 -2.39
CA ARG A 133 -12.63 -8.79 -3.42
C ARG A 133 -13.27 -8.01 -4.55
N LYS A 134 -14.37 -8.53 -5.09
CA LYS A 134 -15.12 -7.94 -6.20
C LYS A 134 -15.66 -6.55 -5.86
N ALA A 135 -16.14 -6.34 -4.63
CA ALA A 135 -16.60 -5.03 -4.17
C ALA A 135 -15.48 -3.96 -4.22
N PHE A 136 -14.22 -4.36 -4.10
CA PHE A 136 -13.06 -3.46 -4.11
C PHE A 136 -12.17 -3.58 -5.36
N GLU A 137 -12.54 -4.39 -6.35
CA GLU A 137 -11.72 -4.69 -7.53
C GLU A 137 -11.35 -3.42 -8.31
N ASP A 138 -12.33 -2.54 -8.52
CA ASP A 138 -12.18 -1.25 -9.22
C ASP A 138 -11.81 -0.09 -8.28
N THR A 139 -11.26 -0.37 -7.10
CA THR A 139 -10.86 0.66 -6.14
C THR A 139 -9.36 0.62 -5.94
N PHE A 140 -8.68 1.72 -6.23
CA PHE A 140 -7.23 1.75 -6.33
C PHE A 140 -6.59 2.70 -5.31
N ILE A 141 -5.43 2.29 -4.78
CA ILE A 141 -4.47 3.18 -4.14
C ILE A 141 -3.48 3.61 -5.21
N ARG A 142 -3.31 4.92 -5.40
CA ARG A 142 -2.42 5.48 -6.44
C ARG A 142 -1.28 6.24 -5.80
N ILE A 143 -0.06 5.92 -6.18
CA ILE A 143 1.16 6.56 -5.68
C ILE A 143 1.90 7.12 -6.88
N SER A 144 2.04 8.44 -6.94
CA SER A 144 2.85 9.11 -7.96
C SER A 144 4.08 9.74 -7.31
N TYR A 145 5.25 9.57 -7.90
CA TYR A 145 6.48 10.18 -7.41
C TYR A 145 7.38 10.62 -8.56
N GLN A 146 8.21 11.63 -8.27
CA GLN A 146 9.22 12.15 -9.19
C GLN A 146 10.59 12.13 -8.52
N THR A 147 11.62 11.74 -9.28
CA THR A 147 13.01 11.76 -8.83
C THR A 147 13.69 13.08 -9.16
N GLU A 148 14.83 13.35 -8.51
CA GLU A 148 15.71 14.50 -8.82
C GLU A 148 16.17 14.54 -10.28
N HIS A 149 16.23 13.39 -10.96
CA HIS A 149 16.57 13.29 -12.38
C HIS A 149 15.38 13.54 -13.32
N GLY A 150 14.22 13.89 -12.76
CA GLY A 150 13.01 14.18 -13.52
C GLY A 150 12.20 12.94 -13.92
N GLU A 151 12.61 11.73 -13.56
CA GLU A 151 11.82 10.51 -13.81
C GLU A 151 10.54 10.56 -12.98
N SER A 152 9.39 10.37 -13.63
CA SER A 152 8.09 10.31 -12.98
C SER A 152 7.50 8.92 -13.12
N ARG A 153 6.96 8.38 -12.02
CA ARG A 153 6.32 7.06 -12.01
C ARG A 153 5.02 7.10 -11.23
N THR A 154 4.06 6.30 -11.69
CA THR A 154 2.77 6.08 -11.00
C THR A 154 2.59 4.59 -10.77
N LEU A 155 2.31 4.23 -9.53
CA LEU A 155 1.98 2.88 -9.09
C LEU A 155 0.50 2.84 -8.72
N GLU A 156 -0.20 1.80 -9.14
CA GLU A 156 -1.61 1.58 -8.82
C GLU A 156 -1.78 0.19 -8.20
N TYR A 157 -2.47 0.14 -7.07
CA TYR A 157 -2.78 -1.10 -6.36
C TYR A 157 -4.29 -1.24 -6.21
N SER A 158 -4.89 -2.28 -6.80
CA SER A 158 -6.29 -2.61 -6.56
C SER A 158 -6.45 -3.14 -5.14
N ILE A 159 -7.34 -2.53 -4.37
CA ILE A 159 -7.66 -2.97 -3.01
C ILE A 159 -8.20 -4.40 -3.04
N GLY A 160 -9.11 -4.73 -3.96
CA GLY A 160 -9.68 -6.07 -4.09
C GLY A 160 -8.63 -7.17 -4.29
N ASN A 161 -7.61 -6.87 -5.10
CA ASN A 161 -6.51 -7.81 -5.36
C ASN A 161 -5.48 -7.86 -4.23
N SER A 162 -5.32 -6.77 -3.47
CA SER A 162 -4.37 -6.67 -2.36
C SER A 162 -4.90 -7.15 -1.01
N ILE A 163 -6.20 -7.49 -0.90
CA ILE A 163 -6.76 -8.02 0.35
C ILE A 163 -6.20 -9.41 0.66
N GLU A 164 -5.78 -9.63 1.90
CA GLU A 164 -5.50 -10.93 2.50
C GLU A 164 -6.61 -11.28 3.50
N PHE A 165 -7.09 -12.53 3.47
CA PHE A 165 -8.05 -13.04 4.45
C PHE A 165 -7.31 -13.92 5.46
N LYS A 166 -7.52 -13.67 6.76
CA LYS A 166 -6.85 -14.35 7.88
C LYS A 166 -7.85 -14.81 8.93
#